data_AF-A0A7V3MZ15-F1
#
_entry.id   AF-A0A7V3MZ15-F1
#
_cell.length_a   1.000
_cell.length_b   1.000
_cell.length_c   1.000
_cell.angle_alpha   90.00
_cell.angle_beta   90.00
_cell.angle_gamma   90.00
#
_symmetry.space_group_name_H-M   'P 1'
#
loop_
_entity.id
_entity.type
_entity.pdbx_description
1 polymer ?
#
loop_
_entity_poly.entity_id
_entity_poly.type
_entity_poly.pdbx_seq_one_letter_code
_entity_poly.pdbx_strand_id
1 'polypeptide(L)'
;MDGGYLDAGTSSMSTALNKHDFMTGSATAAPLDPDLLAAEMCFVPSPTAGAEDDGILIGYGYHRSRDEGQLLLLDAATLELAATVQLPARLPMGFHDTWSPDRKT
;
A
#
# COMPACT_ATOMS: atom_id res chain seq x y z
N MET A 1 -25.33 23.38 18.38
CA MET A 1 -24.31 22.52 19.03
C MET A 1 -24.84 21.13 18.82
N ASP A 2 -24.49 20.56 17.67
CA ASP A 2 -25.24 19.45 17.09
C ASP A 2 -24.39 18.20 17.28
N GLY A 3 -24.98 17.23 17.99
CA GLY A 3 -24.30 16.14 18.68
C GLY A 3 -23.26 15.41 17.83
N GLY A 4 -22.00 15.54 18.23
CA GLY A 4 -20.82 14.94 17.60
C GLY A 4 -20.64 13.46 17.89
N TYR A 5 -21.70 12.65 17.76
CA TYR A 5 -21.52 11.20 17.62
C TYR A 5 -21.79 10.84 16.17
N LEU A 6 -20.76 10.35 15.48
CA LEU A 6 -20.92 9.70 14.19
C LEU A 6 -21.91 8.54 14.39
N ASP A 7 -22.95 8.48 13.56
CA ASP A 7 -23.91 7.39 13.54
C ASP A 7 -23.19 6.04 13.62
N ALA A 8 -23.78 5.07 14.30
CA ALA A 8 -23.26 3.71 14.48
C ALA A 8 -23.28 2.89 13.17
N GLY A 9 -23.10 3.56 12.04
CA GLY A 9 -22.80 2.94 10.76
C GLY A 9 -21.43 2.29 10.86
N THR A 10 -21.37 1.00 10.63
CA THR A 10 -20.11 0.32 10.32
C THR A 10 -19.51 0.99 9.09
N SER A 11 -18.56 1.90 9.27
CA SER A 11 -17.77 2.41 8.16
C SER A 11 -16.98 1.22 7.61
N SER A 12 -17.16 0.93 6.33
CA SER A 12 -16.30 -0.03 5.66
C SER A 12 -14.88 0.51 5.69
N MET A 13 -13.97 -0.19 6.38
CA MET A 13 -12.55 0.12 6.29
C MET A 13 -12.11 0.03 4.83
N SER A 14 -11.36 1.02 4.37
CA SER A 14 -10.67 1.04 3.08
C SER A 14 -9.26 1.58 3.33
N THR A 15 -8.30 1.17 2.52
CA THR A 15 -6.93 1.68 2.61
C THR A 15 -6.79 2.92 1.73
N ALA A 16 -6.19 3.97 2.29
CA ALA A 16 -5.69 5.11 1.53
C ALA A 16 -4.16 5.11 1.57
N LEU A 17 -3.53 4.86 0.43
CA LEU A 17 -2.09 4.99 0.25
C LEU A 17 -1.81 6.30 -0.51
N ASN A 18 -1.08 7.21 0.12
CA ASN A 18 -0.76 8.51 -0.47
C ASN A 18 0.75 8.68 -0.61
N LYS A 19 1.17 9.17 -1.76
CA LYS A 19 2.52 9.68 -1.99
C LYS A 19 2.48 11.20 -1.87
N HIS A 20 3.38 11.74 -1.06
CA HIS A 20 3.55 13.18 -0.88
C HIS A 20 4.84 13.64 -1.55
N ASP A 21 4.73 14.66 -2.39
CA ASP A 21 5.88 15.38 -2.95
C ASP A 21 6.08 16.65 -2.13
N PHE A 22 7.17 16.69 -1.34
CA PHE A 22 7.49 17.81 -0.46
C PHE A 22 8.10 19.01 -1.19
N MET A 23 8.59 18.84 -2.42
CA MET A 23 9.11 19.94 -3.23
C MET A 23 7.98 20.76 -3.84
N THR A 24 6.90 20.09 -4.26
CA THR A 24 5.72 20.74 -4.86
C THR A 24 4.57 20.95 -3.88
N GLY A 25 4.57 20.23 -2.75
CA GLY A 25 3.47 20.19 -1.80
C GLY A 25 2.27 19.35 -2.27
N SER A 26 2.41 18.62 -3.37
CA SER A 26 1.33 17.80 -3.93
C SER A 26 1.22 16.43 -3.25
N ALA A 27 0.05 15.81 -3.39
CA ALA A 27 -0.18 14.44 -2.95
C ALA A 27 -0.96 13.68 -4.01
N THR A 28 -0.59 12.42 -4.22
CA THR A 28 -1.27 11.49 -5.13
C THR A 28 -1.73 10.27 -4.34
N ALA A 29 -3.00 9.91 -4.49
CA ALA A 29 -3.56 8.70 -3.89
C ALA A 29 -3.44 7.52 -4.86
N ALA A 30 -3.04 6.34 -4.36
CA ALA A 30 -3.03 5.12 -5.14
C ALA A 30 -4.46 4.71 -5.52
N PRO A 31 -4.72 4.27 -6.76
CA PRO A 31 -6.04 3.84 -7.22
C PRO A 31 -6.36 2.41 -6.73
N LEU A 32 -6.36 2.20 -5.41
CA LEU A 32 -6.65 0.89 -4.82
C LEU A 32 -8.14 0.53 -4.93
N ASP A 33 -8.42 -0.76 -5.08
CA ASP A 33 -9.78 -1.30 -4.95
C ASP A 33 -10.31 -0.99 -3.53
N PRO A 34 -11.53 -0.43 -3.37
CA PRO A 34 -12.11 -0.17 -2.05
C PRO A 34 -12.23 -1.41 -1.14
N ASP A 35 -12.25 -2.61 -1.72
CA ASP A 35 -12.29 -3.90 -1.01
C ASP A 35 -10.91 -4.42 -0.62
N LEU A 36 -9.84 -3.79 -1.10
CA LEU A 36 -8.47 -4.14 -0.78
C LEU A 36 -8.01 -3.40 0.48
N LEU A 37 -7.72 -4.18 1.53
CA LEU A 37 -7.06 -3.71 2.73
C LEU A 37 -5.55 -3.99 2.61
N ALA A 38 -4.73 -2.96 2.41
CA ALA A 38 -3.27 -3.09 2.41
C ALA A 38 -2.69 -2.76 3.80
N ALA A 39 -1.64 -3.49 4.16
CA ALA A 39 -0.79 -3.24 5.33
C ALA A 39 0.23 -2.12 5.03
N GLU A 40 1.28 -2.01 5.84
CA GLU A 40 2.38 -1.08 5.55
C GLU A 40 3.02 -1.41 4.19
N MET A 41 3.40 -0.35 3.46
CA MET A 41 4.13 -0.47 2.21
C MET A 41 5.61 -0.17 2.45
N CYS A 42 6.47 -1.11 2.11
CA CYS A 42 7.91 -0.96 2.15
C CYS A 42 8.44 -0.53 0.77
N PHE A 43 9.29 0.49 0.70
CA PHE A 43 9.94 0.89 -0.55
C PHE A 43 11.14 -0.01 -0.88
N VAL A 44 11.21 -0.43 -2.13
CA VAL A 44 12.32 -1.21 -2.70
C VAL A 44 12.89 -0.44 -3.88
N PRO A 45 14.11 0.13 -3.77
CA PRO A 45 14.69 0.91 -4.86
C PRO A 45 15.05 0.03 -6.05
N SER A 46 14.94 0.58 -7.25
CA SER A 46 15.52 0.02 -8.45
C SER A 46 17.05 -0.09 -8.28
N PRO A 47 17.70 -1.21 -8.68
CA PRO A 47 19.16 -1.32 -8.65
C PRO A 47 19.89 -0.28 -9.50
N THR A 48 19.17 0.35 -10.43
CA THR A 48 19.68 1.39 -11.33
C THR A 48 18.93 2.70 -11.13
N ALA A 49 18.42 2.96 -9.91
CA ALA A 49 17.58 4.11 -9.60
C ALA A 49 18.18 5.44 -10.08
N GLY A 50 17.46 6.15 -10.95
CA GLY A 50 17.81 7.49 -11.40
C GLY A 50 17.13 8.61 -10.61
N ALA A 51 16.04 8.30 -9.92
CA ALA A 51 15.24 9.21 -9.09
C ALA A 51 14.99 8.58 -7.71
N GLU A 52 14.60 9.40 -6.72
CA GLU A 52 14.34 8.95 -5.33
C GLU A 52 13.25 7.88 -5.25
N ASP A 53 12.23 7.99 -6.12
CA ASP A 53 11.06 7.14 -6.20
C ASP A 53 11.14 6.10 -7.33
N ASP A 54 12.31 5.92 -7.94
CA ASP A 54 12.56 4.90 -8.95
C ASP A 54 12.68 3.53 -8.27
N GLY A 55 11.56 2.81 -8.23
CA GLY A 55 11.45 1.53 -7.54
C GLY A 55 9.99 1.08 -7.40
N ILE A 56 9.77 0.18 -6.45
CA ILE A 56 8.44 -0.35 -6.15
C ILE A 56 8.10 -0.16 -4.67
N LEU A 57 6.80 -0.12 -4.38
CA LEU A 57 6.26 -0.34 -3.05
C LEU A 57 5.78 -1.79 -2.96
N ILE A 58 6.19 -2.49 -1.90
CA ILE A 58 5.76 -3.86 -1.60
C ILE A 58 5.03 -3.91 -0.25
N GLY A 59 3.90 -4.60 -0.20
CA GLY A 59 3.14 -4.75 1.05
C GLY A 59 2.08 -5.83 0.96
N TYR A 60 1.67 -6.36 2.12
CA TYR A 60 0.62 -7.37 2.16
C TYR A 60 -0.77 -6.76 1.99
N GLY A 61 -1.67 -7.50 1.36
CA GLY A 61 -3.05 -7.12 1.12
C GLY A 61 -4.04 -8.22 1.46
N TYR A 62 -5.26 -7.83 1.79
CA TYR A 62 -6.41 -8.72 1.90
C TYR A 62 -7.57 -8.15 1.08
N HIS A 63 -8.04 -8.90 0.09
CA HIS A 63 -9.17 -8.51 -0.74
C HIS A 63 -10.46 -9.12 -0.21
N ARG A 64 -11.27 -8.32 0.49
CA ARG A 64 -12.39 -8.85 1.29
C ARG A 64 -13.52 -9.49 0.47
N SER A 65 -13.78 -9.04 -0.75
CA SER A 65 -14.81 -9.62 -1.61
C SER A 65 -14.37 -10.90 -2.33
N ARG A 66 -13.06 -11.15 -2.41
CA ARG A 66 -12.49 -12.37 -3.00
C ARG A 66 -11.97 -13.36 -1.95
N ASP A 67 -11.89 -12.93 -0.69
CA ASP A 67 -11.32 -13.67 0.44
C ASP A 67 -9.88 -14.13 0.18
N GLU A 68 -9.05 -13.23 -0.38
CA GLU A 68 -7.70 -13.55 -0.83
C GLU A 68 -6.64 -12.76 -0.06
N GLY A 69 -5.60 -13.47 0.40
CA GLY A 69 -4.34 -12.85 0.84
C GLY A 69 -3.45 -12.55 -0.36
N GLN A 70 -2.81 -11.37 -0.38
CA GLN A 70 -2.05 -10.88 -1.52
C GLN A 70 -0.72 -10.25 -1.06
N LEU A 71 0.29 -10.29 -1.91
CA LEU A 71 1.45 -9.40 -1.87
C LEU A 71 1.33 -8.44 -3.04
N LEU A 72 1.20 -7.16 -2.72
CA LEU A 72 0.99 -6.07 -3.67
C LEU A 72 2.34 -5.49 -4.07
N LEU A 73 2.52 -5.25 -5.37
CA LEU A 73 3.66 -4.54 -5.91
C LEU A 73 3.13 -3.35 -6.70
N LEU A 74 3.39 -2.14 -6.21
CA LEU A 74 3.03 -0.90 -6.88
C LEU A 74 4.30 -0.24 -7.43
N ASP A 75 4.19 0.39 -8.60
CA ASP A 75 5.22 1.31 -9.06
C ASP A 75 5.29 2.52 -8.12
N ALA A 76 6.46 2.84 -7.57
CA ALA A 76 6.58 3.89 -6.55
C ALA A 76 6.49 5.32 -7.15
N ALA A 77 6.77 5.48 -8.44
CA ALA A 77 6.66 6.75 -9.12
C ALA A 77 5.18 7.14 -9.31
N THR A 78 4.36 6.20 -9.74
CA THR A 78 2.97 6.40 -10.19
C THR A 78 1.90 5.92 -9.23
N LEU A 79 2.25 5.06 -8.26
CA LEU A 79 1.34 4.30 -7.39
C LEU A 79 0.42 3.32 -8.12
N GLU A 80 0.64 3.05 -9.41
CA GLU A 80 -0.13 2.05 -10.14
C GLU A 80 0.25 0.63 -9.70
N LEU A 81 -0.74 -0.27 -9.66
CA LEU A 81 -0.52 -1.67 -9.35
C LEU A 81 0.25 -2.34 -10.50
N ALA A 82 1.52 -2.68 -10.25
CA ALA A 82 2.39 -3.31 -11.22
C ALA A 82 2.21 -4.85 -11.23
N ALA A 83 2.03 -5.45 -10.06
CA ALA A 83 1.80 -6.89 -9.94
C ALA A 83 1.09 -7.25 -8.62
N THR A 84 0.55 -8.48 -8.58
CA THR A 84 0.02 -9.08 -7.37
C THR A 84 0.45 -10.54 -7.30
N VAL A 85 1.02 -10.95 -6.17
CA VAL A 85 1.25 -12.37 -5.86
C VAL A 85 0.13 -12.86 -4.95
N GLN A 86 -0.59 -13.89 -5.39
CA GLN A 86 -1.63 -14.51 -4.57
C GLN A 86 -0.99 -15.39 -3.49
N LEU A 87 -1.40 -15.21 -2.24
CA LEU A 87 -0.93 -15.99 -1.11
C LEU A 87 -1.84 -17.20 -0.88
N PRO A 88 -1.30 -18.35 -0.41
CA PRO A 88 -2.11 -19.54 -0.13
C PRO A 88 -3.03 -19.39 1.09
N ALA A 89 -2.87 -18.30 1.87
CA ALA A 89 -3.70 -17.98 3.02
C ALA A 89 -3.72 -16.47 3.28
N ARG A 90 -4.77 -16.00 3.96
CA ARG A 90 -4.86 -14.63 4.46
C ARG A 90 -3.85 -14.40 5.59
N LEU A 91 -3.06 -13.33 5.48
CA LEU A 91 -2.22 -12.85 6.56
C LEU A 91 -2.98 -11.84 7.43
N PRO A 92 -2.89 -11.90 8.76
CA PRO A 92 -3.36 -10.83 9.63
C PRO A 92 -2.62 -9.51 9.34
N MET A 93 -3.30 -8.37 9.53
CA MET A 93 -2.66 -7.07 9.38
C MET A 93 -1.58 -6.87 10.46
N GLY A 94 -0.34 -6.67 10.02
CA GLY A 94 0.83 -6.45 10.87
C GLY A 94 1.09 -4.98 11.20
N PHE A 95 2.30 -4.70 11.67
CA PHE A 95 2.77 -3.34 11.97
C PHE A 95 3.80 -2.90 10.94
N HIS A 96 5.08 -3.22 11.18
CA HIS A 96 6.18 -2.74 10.35
C HIS A 96 6.80 -3.86 9.53
N ASP A 97 7.16 -3.51 8.31
CA ASP A 97 7.83 -4.35 7.33
C ASP A 97 9.20 -3.76 6.97
N THR A 98 10.11 -4.62 6.49
CA THR A 98 11.42 -4.19 6.03
C THR A 98 11.87 -5.01 4.83
N TRP A 99 12.54 -4.36 3.89
CA TRP A 99 13.21 -4.98 2.78
C TRP A 99 14.71 -5.13 3.08
N SER A 100 15.25 -6.32 2.82
CA SER A 100 16.70 -6.56 2.87
C SER A 100 17.15 -7.16 1.54
N PRO A 101 18.03 -6.49 0.78
CA PRO A 101 18.65 -7.10 -0.39
C PRO A 101 19.51 -8.29 0.02
N ASP A 102 19.69 -9.23 -0.91
CA ASP A 102 20.53 -10.42 -0.76
C ASP A 102 22.03 -10.09 -0.64
N ARG A 103 22.46 -8.97 -1.22
CA ARG A 103 23.84 -8.49 -1.18
C ARG A 103 23.89 -7.05 -0.65
N LYS A 104 24.62 -6.85 0.46
CA LYS A 104 25.09 -5.51 0.84
C LYS A 104 26.15 -5.09 -0.16
N THR A 105 25.81 -4.16 -1.06
CA THR A 105 26.80 -3.41 -1.85
C THR A 105 27.56 -2.45 -0.97
#